data_AF-A0A504BJ13-F1
#
_entry.id   AF-A0A504BJ13-F1
#
_cell.length_a   1.000
_cell.length_b   1.000
_cell.length_c   1.000
_cell.angle_alpha   90.00
_cell.angle_beta   90.00
_cell.angle_gamma   90.00
#
_symmetry.space_group_name_H-M   'P 1'
#
loop_
_entity.id
_entity.type
_entity.pdbx_description
1 polymer ?
#
loop_
_entity_poly.entity_id
_entity_poly.type
_entity_poly.pdbx_seq_one_letter_code
_entity_poly.pdbx_strand_id
1 'polypeptide(L)'
;MKHESPPFKMMIEGGKLVPATAYDAERLDTYRRGTKVNVVMVRDGGRIMERKWFAVLGLVVKQCNVPWKNKDQASEAVKLALGIVNLSKTIGGEFMAYPKSLTELTDPELDEAVRDMMDLIQKMTGIDPATLKKEIADVGEDDQEPVDGSSADGTGSGETVPSSPAVDASLSQESGKEAGDPEAADGQSAAPASVSLSPDDKAFLVRVFKTMKAAVGPEVNVFKRQALVFTDEIGGKSDLVRAKAKTIRERLQECCGDAPAKGTVEVGRYLAGVIGVDERELVD
;
A
#
# COMPACT_ATOMS: atom_id res chain seq x y z
N MET A 1 21.16 -25.92 13.36
CA MET A 1 19.94 -26.21 14.16
C MET A 1 19.69 -27.71 14.10
N LYS A 2 19.39 -28.38 15.22
CA LYS A 2 19.32 -29.86 15.30
C LYS A 2 17.91 -30.30 15.70
N HIS A 3 17.27 -31.09 14.85
CA HIS A 3 16.04 -31.87 15.13
C HIS A 3 14.95 -31.15 15.94
N GLU A 4 14.38 -30.08 15.37
CA GLU A 4 13.06 -29.62 15.81
C GLU A 4 12.01 -30.49 15.11
N SER A 5 11.23 -31.24 15.90
CA SER A 5 10.16 -32.09 15.35
C SER A 5 9.04 -31.22 14.78
N PRO A 6 8.37 -31.63 13.69
CA PRO A 6 7.34 -30.81 13.05
C PRO A 6 6.20 -30.46 14.04
N PRO A 7 5.61 -29.26 13.91
CA PRO A 7 4.57 -28.79 14.83
C PRO A 7 3.35 -29.71 14.81
N PHE A 8 2.60 -29.72 15.92
CA PHE A 8 1.35 -30.46 16.03
C PHE A 8 0.21 -29.67 15.38
N LYS A 9 -0.59 -30.33 14.53
CA LYS A 9 -1.88 -29.77 14.11
C LYS A 9 -2.95 -30.13 15.13
N MET A 10 -3.58 -29.12 15.72
CA MET A 10 -4.61 -29.26 16.76
C MET A 10 -5.82 -28.41 16.38
N MET A 11 -7.02 -28.94 16.57
CA MET A 11 -8.29 -28.22 16.40
C MET A 11 -8.94 -27.94 17.76
N ILE A 12 -9.81 -26.93 17.82
CA ILE A 12 -10.53 -26.57 19.04
C ILE A 12 -11.94 -27.17 18.99
N GLU A 13 -12.18 -28.21 19.79
CA GLU A 13 -13.50 -28.82 19.95
C GLU A 13 -13.97 -28.67 21.40
N GLY A 14 -15.19 -28.15 21.61
CA GLY A 14 -15.78 -28.03 22.94
C GLY A 14 -14.92 -27.27 23.96
N GLY A 15 -14.10 -26.31 23.50
CA GLY A 15 -13.16 -25.55 24.34
C GLY A 15 -11.87 -26.31 24.72
N LYS A 16 -11.56 -27.43 24.07
CA LYS A 16 -10.33 -28.21 24.26
C LYS A 16 -9.54 -28.31 22.96
N LEU A 17 -8.22 -28.38 23.07
CA LEU A 17 -7.35 -28.73 21.94
C LEU A 17 -7.36 -30.25 21.75
N VAL A 18 -7.79 -30.71 20.58
CA VAL A 18 -7.72 -32.11 20.17
C VAL A 18 -6.86 -32.22 18.90
N PRO A 19 -6.17 -33.35 18.65
CA PRO A 19 -5.37 -33.54 17.44
C PRO A 19 -6.22 -33.40 16.18
N ALA A 20 -5.76 -32.63 15.20
CA ALA A 20 -6.45 -32.44 13.92
C ALA A 20 -6.20 -33.61 12.95
N THR A 21 -5.19 -34.44 13.19
CA THR A 21 -4.88 -35.63 12.39
C THR A 21 -4.61 -36.85 13.27
N ALA A 22 -4.83 -38.06 12.72
CA ALA A 22 -4.50 -39.30 13.42
C ALA A 22 -3.00 -39.42 13.74
N TYR A 23 -2.13 -38.90 12.88
CA TYR A 23 -0.68 -38.86 13.10
C TYR A 23 -0.29 -37.96 14.29
N ASP A 24 -0.95 -36.82 14.43
CA ASP A 24 -0.76 -35.94 15.60
C ASP A 24 -1.28 -36.58 16.89
N ALA A 25 -2.35 -37.38 16.82
CA ALA A 25 -2.86 -38.14 17.96
C ALA A 25 -1.87 -39.22 18.45
N GLU A 26 -1.36 -40.06 17.53
CA GLU A 26 -0.34 -41.06 17.85
C GLU A 26 0.92 -40.41 18.44
N ARG A 27 1.38 -39.30 17.84
CA ARG A 27 2.52 -38.53 18.38
C ARG A 27 2.24 -37.98 19.77
N LEU A 28 1.04 -37.46 20.04
CA LEU A 28 0.67 -36.91 21.35
C LEU A 28 0.66 -38.00 22.44
N ASP A 29 0.19 -39.20 22.10
CA ASP A 29 0.18 -40.36 23.02
C ASP A 29 1.59 -40.87 23.38
N THR A 30 2.63 -40.53 22.62
CA THR A 30 4.02 -40.83 23.01
C THR A 30 4.52 -40.03 24.23
N TYR A 31 3.85 -38.92 24.58
CA TYR A 31 4.25 -38.07 25.69
C TYR A 31 3.73 -38.63 27.02
N ARG A 32 4.56 -38.55 28.08
CA ARG A 32 4.15 -38.98 29.42
C ARG A 32 2.97 -38.14 29.91
N ARG A 33 1.94 -38.81 30.44
CA ARG A 33 0.78 -38.15 31.08
C ARG A 33 1.27 -37.18 32.17
N GLY A 34 0.79 -35.94 32.13
CA GLY A 34 1.22 -34.85 33.03
C GLY A 34 2.38 -33.99 32.52
N THR A 35 2.94 -34.29 31.33
CA THR A 35 3.88 -33.38 30.66
C THR A 35 3.22 -32.03 30.36
N LYS A 36 3.86 -30.94 30.75
CA LYS A 36 3.44 -29.58 30.36
C LYS A 36 4.07 -29.22 29.02
N VAL A 37 3.25 -28.74 28.08
CA VAL A 37 3.70 -28.25 26.77
C VAL A 37 3.39 -26.76 26.64
N ASN A 38 4.29 -26.01 26.00
CA ASN A 38 4.03 -24.63 25.63
C ASN A 38 3.30 -24.64 24.27
N VAL A 39 2.09 -24.13 24.23
CA VAL A 39 1.31 -24.00 22.99
C VAL A 39 1.53 -22.59 22.43
N VAL A 40 2.11 -22.52 21.23
CA VAL A 40 2.16 -21.29 20.43
C VAL A 40 1.08 -21.41 19.37
N MET A 41 0.08 -20.53 19.42
CA MET A 41 -0.96 -20.44 18.39
C MET A 41 -0.37 -19.83 17.11
N VAL A 42 0.13 -20.68 16.21
CA VAL A 42 0.49 -20.28 14.85
C VAL A 42 -0.80 -20.25 14.03
N ARG A 43 -1.14 -19.11 13.40
CA ARG A 43 -2.19 -19.10 12.35
C ARG A 43 -1.70 -20.01 11.23
N ASP A 44 -2.40 -21.10 10.95
CA ASP A 44 -1.92 -22.09 10.00
C ASP A 44 -1.95 -21.52 8.56
N GLY A 45 -0.78 -21.52 7.94
CA GLY A 45 -0.44 -20.71 6.79
C GLY A 45 -0.42 -19.19 7.06
N GLY A 46 0.59 -18.50 6.51
CA GLY A 46 0.59 -17.03 6.41
C GLY A 46 -0.68 -16.50 5.76
N ARG A 47 -0.97 -15.20 5.92
CA ARG A 47 -2.23 -14.60 5.48
C ARG A 47 -2.46 -14.87 4.00
N ILE A 48 -3.72 -15.00 3.57
CA ILE A 48 -4.06 -15.49 2.21
C ILE A 48 -3.34 -14.67 1.12
N MET A 49 -3.19 -13.37 1.31
CA MET A 49 -2.42 -12.50 0.40
C MET A 49 -0.90 -12.76 0.41
N GLU A 50 -0.29 -13.06 1.57
CA GLU A 50 1.13 -13.46 1.64
C GLU A 50 1.36 -14.75 0.84
N ARG A 51 0.48 -15.75 0.99
CA ARG A 51 0.57 -17.01 0.22
C ARG A 51 0.44 -16.76 -1.28
N LYS A 52 -0.56 -15.99 -1.70
CA LYS A 52 -0.76 -15.57 -3.11
C LYS A 52 0.45 -14.81 -3.65
N TRP A 53 1.04 -13.91 -2.86
CA TRP A 53 2.23 -13.15 -3.23
C TRP A 53 3.44 -14.04 -3.48
N PHE A 54 3.80 -14.90 -2.53
CA PHE A 54 4.94 -15.80 -2.67
C PHE A 54 4.74 -16.89 -3.74
N ALA A 55 3.50 -17.27 -4.04
CA ALA A 55 3.19 -18.17 -5.15
C ALA A 55 3.43 -17.50 -6.52
N VAL A 56 2.94 -16.27 -6.71
CA VAL A 56 3.19 -15.50 -7.94
C VAL A 56 4.69 -15.21 -8.12
N LEU A 57 5.40 -14.77 -7.08
CA LEU A 57 6.86 -14.62 -7.15
C LEU A 57 7.58 -15.93 -7.48
N GLY A 58 7.07 -17.05 -7.00
CA GLY A 58 7.58 -18.39 -7.33
C GLY A 58 7.48 -18.73 -8.81
N LEU A 59 6.43 -18.28 -9.51
CA LEU A 59 6.34 -18.38 -10.97
C LEU A 59 7.20 -17.33 -11.68
N VAL A 60 7.18 -16.07 -11.25
CA VAL A 60 7.97 -14.99 -11.85
C VAL A 60 9.46 -15.34 -11.88
N VAL A 61 10.03 -15.85 -10.79
CA VAL A 61 11.45 -16.25 -10.73
C VAL A 61 11.76 -17.49 -11.60
N LYS A 62 10.76 -18.32 -11.93
CA LYS A 62 10.92 -19.49 -12.82
C LYS A 62 10.74 -19.17 -14.30
N GLN A 63 9.78 -18.31 -14.63
CA GLN A 63 9.30 -18.07 -15.99
C GLN A 63 9.86 -16.78 -16.61
N CYS A 64 10.16 -15.76 -15.79
CA CYS A 64 10.60 -14.44 -16.26
C CYS A 64 12.13 -14.30 -16.15
N ASN A 65 12.74 -13.55 -17.07
CA ASN A 65 14.16 -13.20 -16.99
C ASN A 65 14.38 -12.06 -15.97
N VAL A 66 14.32 -12.39 -14.68
CA VAL A 66 14.48 -11.46 -13.55
C VAL A 66 15.86 -11.59 -12.89
N PRO A 67 16.41 -10.51 -12.27
CA PRO A 67 17.73 -10.53 -11.66
C PRO A 67 17.79 -11.25 -10.29
N TRP A 68 16.69 -11.84 -9.83
CA TRP A 68 16.55 -12.43 -8.50
C TRP A 68 16.73 -13.96 -8.54
N LYS A 69 17.46 -14.50 -7.57
CA LYS A 69 17.78 -15.94 -7.49
C LYS A 69 16.67 -16.78 -6.84
N ASN A 70 15.86 -16.15 -5.99
CA ASN A 70 14.75 -16.80 -5.28
C ASN A 70 13.60 -15.81 -5.04
N LYS A 71 12.44 -16.34 -4.65
CA LYS A 71 11.24 -15.56 -4.32
C LYS A 71 11.45 -14.58 -3.16
N ASP A 72 12.36 -14.89 -2.23
CA ASP A 72 12.58 -14.07 -1.04
C ASP A 72 13.36 -12.79 -1.41
N GLN A 73 14.44 -12.91 -2.18
CA GLN A 73 15.17 -11.77 -2.76
C GLN A 73 14.28 -10.92 -3.67
N ALA A 74 13.40 -11.55 -4.44
CA ALA A 74 12.41 -10.83 -5.26
C ALA A 74 11.43 -10.03 -4.38
N SER A 75 10.89 -10.64 -3.31
CA SER A 75 10.00 -9.97 -2.35
C SER A 75 10.69 -8.80 -1.65
N GLU A 76 11.96 -8.94 -1.26
CA GLU A 76 12.75 -7.86 -0.68
C GLU A 76 12.97 -6.71 -1.67
N ALA A 77 13.38 -7.01 -2.90
CA ALA A 77 13.61 -6.00 -3.93
C ALA A 77 12.34 -5.23 -4.31
N VAL A 78 11.20 -5.91 -4.44
CA VAL A 78 9.90 -5.28 -4.71
C VAL A 78 9.47 -4.39 -3.53
N LYS A 79 9.59 -4.88 -2.29
CA LYS A 79 9.28 -4.06 -1.09
C LYS A 79 10.17 -2.81 -0.99
N LEU A 80 11.47 -2.92 -1.32
CA LEU A 80 12.37 -1.76 -1.39
C LEU A 80 11.92 -0.76 -2.46
N ALA A 81 11.54 -1.24 -3.64
CA ALA A 81 11.11 -0.39 -4.75
C ALA A 81 9.81 0.39 -4.45
N LEU A 82 8.90 -0.20 -3.67
CA LEU A 82 7.65 0.44 -3.23
C LEU A 82 7.78 1.24 -1.91
N GLY A 83 8.98 1.29 -1.30
CA GLY A 83 9.16 1.96 0.00
C GLY A 83 8.48 1.25 1.18
N ILE A 84 8.14 -0.04 1.05
CA ILE A 84 7.61 -0.89 2.12
C ILE A 84 8.80 -1.30 3.01
N VAL A 85 9.35 -0.32 3.74
CA VAL A 85 10.60 -0.42 4.48
C VAL A 85 10.45 0.08 5.91
N ASN A 86 11.20 -0.55 6.81
CA ASN A 86 11.48 0.01 8.13
C ASN A 86 12.77 0.84 8.03
N LEU A 87 12.75 2.03 8.64
CA LEU A 87 13.93 2.90 8.78
C LEU A 87 14.57 2.65 10.14
N SER A 88 15.88 2.42 10.15
CA SER A 88 16.69 2.31 11.37
C SER A 88 18.01 3.06 11.18
N LYS A 89 18.83 3.11 12.23
CA LYS A 89 20.22 3.57 12.16
C LYS A 89 21.16 2.41 12.40
N THR A 90 22.25 2.36 11.65
CA THR A 90 23.38 1.48 11.94
C THR A 90 24.03 1.89 13.27
N ILE A 91 24.92 1.05 13.80
CA ILE A 91 25.71 1.36 15.01
C ILE A 91 26.58 2.63 14.79
N GLY A 92 26.93 2.95 13.54
CA GLY A 92 27.62 4.19 13.16
C GLY A 92 26.73 5.44 13.04
N GLY A 93 25.42 5.31 13.28
CA GLY A 93 24.45 6.42 13.19
C GLY A 93 23.91 6.71 11.78
N GLU A 94 24.46 6.06 10.75
CA GLU A 94 23.97 6.16 9.37
C GLU A 94 22.57 5.54 9.24
N PHE A 95 21.68 6.17 8.48
CA PHE A 95 20.34 5.61 8.24
C PHE A 95 20.39 4.42 7.29
N MET A 96 19.72 3.34 7.67
CA MET A 96 19.49 2.15 6.85
C MET A 96 17.99 1.91 6.65
N ALA A 97 17.59 1.64 5.41
CA ALA A 97 16.27 1.12 5.09
C ALA A 97 16.37 -0.40 4.89
N TYR A 98 15.50 -1.16 5.53
CA TYR A 98 15.37 -2.60 5.33
C TYR A 98 13.92 -2.97 5.03
N PRO A 99 13.65 -4.01 4.20
CA PRO A 99 12.29 -4.37 3.85
C PRO A 99 11.44 -4.70 5.09
N LYS A 100 10.26 -4.10 5.20
CA LYS A 100 9.32 -4.41 6.29
C LYS A 100 8.83 -5.86 6.17
N SER A 101 8.51 -6.53 7.27
CA SER A 101 7.84 -7.83 7.18
C SER A 101 6.38 -7.64 6.77
N LEU A 102 5.86 -8.51 5.90
CA LEU A 102 4.43 -8.50 5.54
C LEU A 102 3.55 -8.84 6.76
N THR A 103 4.10 -9.61 7.71
CA THR A 103 3.44 -9.96 8.97
C THR A 103 3.23 -8.76 9.91
N GLU A 104 3.99 -7.67 9.72
CA GLU A 104 3.90 -6.42 10.50
C GLU A 104 2.83 -5.45 9.97
N LEU A 105 2.26 -5.71 8.79
CA LEU A 105 1.17 -4.92 8.22
C LEU A 105 -0.17 -5.36 8.83
N THR A 106 -1.14 -4.47 8.95
CA THR A 106 -2.54 -4.87 9.21
C THR A 106 -3.16 -5.52 7.97
N ASP A 107 -4.31 -6.19 8.10
CA ASP A 107 -4.97 -6.85 6.96
C ASP A 107 -5.30 -5.88 5.80
N PRO A 108 -5.87 -4.67 5.99
CA PRO A 108 -6.08 -3.73 4.88
C PRO A 108 -4.78 -3.20 4.27
N GLU A 109 -3.75 -2.90 5.08
CA GLU A 109 -2.44 -2.47 4.57
C GLU A 109 -1.75 -3.57 3.77
N LEU A 110 -1.92 -4.83 4.16
CA LEU A 110 -1.37 -5.97 3.42
C LEU A 110 -2.09 -6.17 2.08
N ASP A 111 -3.41 -6.03 2.04
CA ASP A 111 -4.21 -6.13 0.81
C ASP A 111 -3.84 -5.03 -0.20
N GLU A 112 -3.57 -3.81 0.27
CA GLU A 112 -3.07 -2.70 -0.54
C GLU A 112 -1.63 -2.95 -1.00
N ALA A 113 -0.71 -3.26 -0.08
CA ALA A 113 0.68 -3.55 -0.40
C ALA A 113 0.81 -4.71 -1.41
N VAL A 114 0.03 -5.79 -1.26
CA VAL A 114 0.05 -6.93 -2.20
C VAL A 114 -0.55 -6.57 -3.56
N ARG A 115 -1.47 -5.60 -3.65
CA ARG A 115 -1.92 -5.05 -4.94
C ARG A 115 -0.79 -4.31 -5.63
N ASP A 116 -0.15 -3.36 -4.94
CA ASP A 116 0.93 -2.54 -5.51
C ASP A 116 2.15 -3.39 -5.91
N MET A 117 2.47 -4.42 -5.10
CA MET A 117 3.51 -5.40 -5.40
C MET A 117 3.20 -6.22 -6.65
N MET A 118 1.93 -6.59 -6.89
CA MET A 118 1.50 -7.29 -8.10
C MET A 118 1.56 -6.37 -9.34
N ASP A 119 1.11 -5.11 -9.21
CA ASP A 119 1.13 -4.12 -10.28
C ASP A 119 2.57 -3.76 -10.71
N LEU A 120 3.51 -3.67 -9.76
CA LEU A 120 4.92 -3.45 -10.06
C LEU A 120 5.54 -4.64 -10.81
N ILE A 121 5.24 -5.87 -10.40
CA ILE A 121 5.66 -7.08 -11.12
C ILE A 121 5.09 -7.09 -12.54
N GLN A 122 3.81 -6.78 -12.73
CA GLN A 122 3.18 -6.70 -14.06
C GLN A 122 3.87 -5.68 -14.96
N LYS A 123 4.17 -4.47 -14.44
CA LYS A 123 4.90 -3.43 -15.17
C LYS A 123 6.32 -3.86 -15.56
N MET A 124 7.00 -4.63 -14.70
CA MET A 124 8.38 -5.07 -14.93
C MET A 124 8.49 -6.27 -15.89
N THR A 125 7.55 -7.22 -15.84
CA THR A 125 7.62 -8.47 -16.61
C THR A 125 6.71 -8.49 -17.83
N GLY A 126 5.74 -7.57 -17.92
CA GLY A 126 4.70 -7.57 -18.95
C GLY A 126 3.64 -8.67 -18.79
N ILE A 127 3.76 -9.52 -17.76
CA ILE A 127 2.87 -10.66 -17.52
C ILE A 127 1.88 -10.30 -16.42
N ASP A 128 0.58 -10.44 -16.72
CA ASP A 128 -0.48 -10.22 -15.74
C ASP A 128 -0.43 -11.29 -14.62
N PRO A 129 -0.25 -10.91 -13.35
CA PRO A 129 -0.28 -11.85 -12.24
C PRO A 129 -1.65 -12.53 -12.04
N ALA A 130 -2.74 -12.04 -12.63
CA ALA A 130 -4.01 -12.77 -12.69
C ALA A 130 -3.96 -13.97 -13.67
N THR A 131 -3.16 -13.89 -14.73
CA THR A 131 -2.86 -15.03 -15.61
C THR A 131 -2.01 -16.06 -14.87
N LEU A 132 -0.97 -15.62 -14.15
CA LEU A 132 -0.15 -16.50 -13.30
C LEU A 132 -0.96 -17.17 -12.19
N LYS A 133 -1.95 -16.48 -11.59
CA LYS A 133 -2.87 -17.09 -10.61
C LYS A 133 -3.72 -18.23 -11.19
N LYS A 134 -4.07 -18.18 -12.49
CA LYS A 134 -4.75 -19.29 -13.18
C LYS A 134 -3.82 -20.48 -13.40
N GLU A 135 -2.57 -20.25 -13.77
CA GLU A 135 -1.57 -21.32 -13.87
C GLU A 135 -1.26 -21.95 -12.50
N ILE A 136 -1.28 -21.19 -11.39
CA ILE A 136 -1.11 -21.75 -10.04
C ILE A 136 -2.30 -22.64 -9.64
N ALA A 137 -3.52 -22.31 -10.06
CA ALA A 137 -4.70 -23.16 -9.81
C ALA A 137 -4.66 -24.47 -10.63
N ASP A 138 -3.96 -24.48 -11.76
CA ASP A 138 -3.76 -25.67 -12.61
C ASP A 138 -2.56 -26.52 -12.16
N VAL A 139 -1.67 -25.98 -11.32
CA VAL A 139 -0.49 -26.67 -10.77
C VAL A 139 -0.69 -27.01 -9.29
N GLY A 140 -1.59 -27.98 -9.05
CA GLY A 140 -1.58 -28.83 -7.86
C GLY A 140 -2.14 -28.24 -6.56
N GLU A 141 -3.45 -28.42 -6.36
CA GLU A 141 -4.02 -28.62 -5.02
C GLU A 141 -3.59 -29.98 -4.45
N ASP A 142 -2.31 -30.13 -4.09
CA ASP A 142 -1.82 -31.26 -3.30
C ASP A 142 -1.82 -30.89 -1.80
N ASP A 143 -3.03 -30.94 -1.21
CA ASP A 143 -3.30 -31.63 0.07
C ASP A 143 -4.80 -31.49 0.43
N GLN A 144 -5.63 -32.18 -0.37
CA GLN A 144 -6.94 -32.78 -0.10
C GLN A 144 -7.90 -32.15 0.95
N GLU A 145 -9.09 -31.81 0.46
CA GLU A 145 -10.34 -31.78 1.25
C GLU A 145 -10.62 -33.12 1.95
N PRO A 146 -11.51 -33.11 2.95
CA PRO A 146 -12.59 -34.08 2.98
C PRO A 146 -13.91 -33.42 2.60
N VAL A 147 -14.47 -33.89 1.49
CA VAL A 147 -15.88 -33.72 1.16
C VAL A 147 -16.79 -34.23 2.29
N ASP A 148 -17.84 -33.49 2.60
CA ASP A 148 -19.12 -34.14 2.91
C ASP A 148 -20.27 -33.28 2.35
N GLY A 149 -21.22 -33.93 1.71
CA GLY A 149 -22.30 -33.29 0.99
C GLY A 149 -23.64 -33.84 1.45
N SER A 150 -24.58 -32.94 1.73
CA SER A 150 -25.99 -33.34 1.82
C SER A 150 -26.90 -32.22 1.33
N SER A 151 -27.40 -32.38 0.12
CA SER A 151 -28.51 -31.59 -0.43
C SER A 151 -29.82 -32.01 0.23
N ALA A 152 -30.67 -31.04 0.58
CA ALA A 152 -32.11 -31.26 0.71
C ALA A 152 -32.88 -29.99 0.30
N ASP A 153 -33.82 -30.17 -0.63
CA ASP A 153 -34.67 -29.14 -1.24
C ASP A 153 -35.74 -28.58 -0.27
N GLY A 154 -36.33 -27.41 -0.59
CA GLY A 154 -37.28 -26.77 0.36
C GLY A 154 -38.07 -25.52 -0.07
N THR A 155 -38.33 -25.31 -1.37
CA THR A 155 -39.43 -24.53 -1.99
C THR A 155 -40.33 -23.61 -1.13
N GLY A 156 -40.53 -22.34 -1.53
CA GLY A 156 -41.68 -21.54 -1.05
C GLY A 156 -41.79 -20.05 -1.43
N SER A 157 -42.28 -19.75 -2.63
CA SER A 157 -43.02 -18.56 -3.14
C SER A 157 -43.08 -17.20 -2.38
N GLY A 158 -43.09 -16.09 -3.14
CA GLY A 158 -43.74 -14.85 -2.69
C GLY A 158 -43.36 -13.53 -3.40
N GLU A 159 -44.04 -13.21 -4.51
CA GLU A 159 -43.99 -11.91 -5.21
C GLU A 159 -44.08 -10.64 -4.34
N THR A 160 -43.36 -9.57 -4.70
CA THR A 160 -43.94 -8.40 -5.41
C THR A 160 -42.93 -7.26 -5.67
N VAL A 161 -43.03 -6.66 -6.86
CA VAL A 161 -42.57 -5.32 -7.28
C VAL A 161 -43.87 -4.45 -7.35
N PRO A 162 -43.90 -3.09 -7.48
CA PRO A 162 -42.82 -2.14 -7.78
C PRO A 162 -42.87 -0.78 -7.02
N SER A 163 -41.94 0.15 -7.31
CA SER A 163 -42.26 1.47 -7.92
C SER A 163 -41.04 2.36 -8.18
N SER A 164 -41.06 3.00 -9.36
CA SER A 164 -40.23 4.15 -9.76
C SER A 164 -40.97 5.47 -9.38
N PRO A 165 -40.38 6.69 -9.41
CA PRO A 165 -39.93 7.31 -10.66
C PRO A 165 -38.67 8.22 -10.57
N ALA A 166 -38.36 8.90 -11.67
CA ALA A 166 -37.19 9.75 -11.90
C ALA A 166 -37.57 11.23 -12.15
N VAL A 167 -36.57 12.05 -12.56
CA VAL A 167 -36.65 13.39 -13.24
C VAL A 167 -37.27 14.57 -12.45
N ASP A 168 -36.90 15.85 -12.60
CA ASP A 168 -35.79 16.59 -13.28
C ASP A 168 -35.68 18.05 -12.72
N ALA A 169 -34.62 18.78 -13.12
CA ALA A 169 -34.24 20.20 -12.97
C ALA A 169 -35.22 21.28 -12.42
N SER A 170 -34.66 22.29 -11.71
CA SER A 170 -34.52 23.68 -12.26
C SER A 170 -33.84 24.74 -11.35
N LEU A 171 -33.28 25.73 -12.03
CA LEU A 171 -32.42 26.87 -11.63
C LEU A 171 -33.06 28.01 -10.79
N SER A 172 -32.21 28.79 -10.07
CA SER A 172 -32.10 30.28 -9.99
C SER A 172 -31.04 30.65 -8.92
N GLN A 173 -29.92 31.35 -9.17
CA GLN A 173 -29.70 32.83 -9.28
C GLN A 173 -30.49 33.66 -8.24
N GLU A 174 -29.92 34.61 -7.48
CA GLU A 174 -28.96 35.70 -7.78
C GLU A 174 -27.96 35.98 -6.60
N SER A 175 -26.69 36.33 -6.85
CA SER A 175 -26.06 37.69 -6.96
C SER A 175 -25.93 38.53 -5.67
N GLY A 176 -24.69 38.96 -5.37
CA GLY A 176 -24.35 39.81 -4.21
C GLY A 176 -22.88 40.30 -4.18
N LYS A 177 -22.52 41.19 -5.12
CA LYS A 177 -21.33 42.09 -5.12
C LYS A 177 -21.41 43.09 -3.93
N GLU A 178 -20.44 43.91 -3.48
CA GLU A 178 -19.01 44.29 -3.74
C GLU A 178 -18.59 45.23 -2.55
N ALA A 179 -17.36 45.70 -2.27
CA ALA A 179 -15.97 45.53 -2.76
C ALA A 179 -15.01 46.04 -1.65
N GLY A 180 -13.67 45.96 -1.81
CA GLY A 180 -12.71 46.64 -0.93
C GLY A 180 -11.22 46.33 -1.21
N ASP A 181 -10.50 47.33 -1.70
CA ASP A 181 -9.07 47.40 -2.08
C ASP A 181 -8.66 48.90 -2.04
N PRO A 182 -7.38 49.35 -2.03
CA PRO A 182 -6.07 48.68 -1.88
C PRO A 182 -5.20 49.19 -0.70
N GLU A 183 -4.04 48.59 -0.43
CA GLU A 183 -2.72 49.27 -0.56
C GLU A 183 -1.48 48.33 -0.39
N ALA A 184 -0.36 48.77 -0.96
CA ALA A 184 0.78 47.98 -1.41
C ALA A 184 1.80 47.48 -0.34
N ALA A 185 2.45 46.33 -0.63
CA ALA A 185 3.92 46.16 -0.51
C ALA A 185 4.45 44.88 -1.22
N ASP A 186 5.58 45.04 -1.92
CA ASP A 186 6.57 44.03 -2.40
C ASP A 186 6.15 42.70 -3.08
N GLY A 187 6.29 42.66 -4.41
CA GLY A 187 7.66 42.42 -4.91
C GLY A 187 8.08 40.99 -5.29
N GLN A 188 7.21 39.98 -5.32
CA GLN A 188 7.55 38.72 -6.01
C GLN A 188 6.38 38.14 -6.80
N SER A 189 6.53 38.16 -8.13
CA SER A 189 5.47 37.79 -9.08
C SER A 189 5.03 36.33 -8.94
N ALA A 190 3.90 36.12 -8.30
CA ALA A 190 3.16 34.87 -8.35
C ALA A 190 2.46 34.78 -9.72
N ALA A 191 2.80 33.75 -10.51
CA ALA A 191 2.02 33.42 -11.69
C ALA A 191 0.57 33.10 -11.27
N PRO A 192 -0.46 33.60 -11.98
CA PRO A 192 -1.82 33.66 -11.45
C PRO A 192 -2.43 32.27 -11.25
N ALA A 193 -3.07 32.07 -10.10
CA ALA A 193 -3.91 30.92 -9.80
C ALA A 193 -5.25 31.03 -10.54
N SER A 194 -5.23 30.86 -11.87
CA SER A 194 -6.42 31.07 -12.73
C SER A 194 -6.59 30.04 -13.84
N VAL A 195 -5.98 28.86 -13.69
CA VAL A 195 -6.40 27.66 -14.42
C VAL A 195 -6.90 26.64 -13.41
N SER A 196 -8.19 26.33 -13.48
CA SER A 196 -8.84 25.35 -12.63
C SER A 196 -8.29 23.95 -12.91
N LEU A 197 -7.37 23.50 -12.04
CA LEU A 197 -6.95 22.10 -12.00
C LEU A 197 -8.15 21.20 -11.73
N SER A 198 -8.16 20.02 -12.35
CA SER A 198 -9.14 18.98 -12.01
C SER A 198 -8.99 18.56 -10.54
N PRO A 199 -10.05 18.03 -9.90
CA PRO A 199 -9.95 17.47 -8.54
C PRO A 199 -8.85 16.41 -8.42
N ASP A 200 -8.69 15.57 -9.44
CA ASP A 200 -7.67 14.51 -9.48
C ASP A 200 -6.24 15.06 -9.58
N ASP A 201 -6.05 16.17 -10.30
CA ASP A 201 -4.76 16.86 -10.38
C ASP A 201 -4.41 17.58 -9.07
N LYS A 202 -5.41 18.14 -8.38
CA LYS A 202 -5.21 18.69 -7.03
C LYS A 202 -4.84 17.58 -6.04
N ALA A 203 -5.61 16.50 -6.00
CA ALA A 203 -5.33 15.34 -5.14
C ALA A 203 -3.93 14.74 -5.40
N PHE A 204 -3.54 14.65 -6.68
CA PHE A 204 -2.18 14.26 -7.06
C PHE A 204 -1.11 15.23 -6.51
N LEU A 205 -1.26 16.54 -6.70
CA LEU A 205 -0.31 17.53 -6.20
C LEU A 205 -0.25 17.59 -4.67
N VAL A 206 -1.37 17.36 -3.97
CA VAL A 206 -1.40 17.18 -2.50
C VAL A 206 -0.62 15.93 -2.09
N ARG A 207 -0.76 14.81 -2.80
CA ARG A 207 0.01 13.58 -2.55
C ARG A 207 1.51 13.83 -2.73
N VAL A 208 1.91 14.44 -3.86
CA VAL A 208 3.30 14.85 -4.13
C VAL A 208 3.81 15.74 -3.01
N PHE A 209 3.06 16.77 -2.60
CA PHE A 209 3.45 17.64 -1.51
C PHE A 209 3.64 16.87 -0.19
N LYS A 210 2.68 16.05 0.24
CA LYS A 210 2.76 15.30 1.51
C LYS A 210 3.95 14.33 1.53
N THR A 211 4.14 13.55 0.46
CA THR A 211 5.28 12.62 0.33
C THR A 211 6.62 13.35 0.31
N MET A 212 6.72 14.50 -0.37
CA MET A 212 7.96 15.27 -0.42
C MET A 212 8.23 16.04 0.87
N LYS A 213 7.20 16.55 1.57
CA LYS A 213 7.27 17.17 2.91
C LYS A 213 7.81 16.17 3.94
N ALA A 214 7.34 14.91 3.90
CA ALA A 214 7.84 13.83 4.76
C ALA A 214 9.33 13.49 4.51
N ALA A 215 9.85 13.77 3.31
CA ALA A 215 11.26 13.59 2.94
C ALA A 215 12.13 14.85 3.15
N VAL A 216 11.58 15.95 3.69
CA VAL A 216 12.38 17.13 4.06
C VAL A 216 13.19 16.81 5.31
N GLY A 217 14.50 17.05 5.24
CA GLY A 217 15.43 16.77 6.34
C GLY A 217 16.85 17.26 6.03
N PRO A 218 17.84 16.91 6.88
CA PRO A 218 19.22 17.36 6.71
C PRO A 218 19.86 16.83 5.43
N GLU A 219 19.48 15.63 4.95
CA GLU A 219 20.02 15.05 3.73
C GLU A 219 19.20 15.37 2.48
N VAL A 220 19.63 16.40 1.74
CA VAL A 220 19.06 16.78 0.41
C VAL A 220 19.05 15.61 -0.59
N ASN A 221 19.94 14.62 -0.43
CA ASN A 221 20.01 13.44 -1.30
C ASN A 221 18.92 12.38 -1.05
N VAL A 222 18.30 12.38 0.14
CA VAL A 222 17.10 11.56 0.42
C VAL A 222 15.90 12.19 -0.28
N PHE A 223 15.70 13.49 -0.10
CA PHE A 223 14.68 14.27 -0.79
C PHE A 223 14.75 14.14 -2.33
N LYS A 224 15.95 14.25 -2.91
CA LYS A 224 16.17 14.06 -4.36
C LYS A 224 15.82 12.64 -4.85
N ARG A 225 16.02 11.61 -4.02
CA ARG A 225 15.64 10.23 -4.35
C ARG A 225 14.12 10.04 -4.25
N GLN A 226 13.47 10.58 -3.22
CA GLN A 226 12.01 10.52 -3.10
C GLN A 226 11.31 11.23 -4.27
N ALA A 227 11.89 12.31 -4.79
CA ALA A 227 11.40 13.02 -5.97
C ALA A 227 11.39 12.18 -7.26
N LEU A 228 12.13 11.05 -7.32
CA LEU A 228 12.12 10.14 -8.47
C LEU A 228 10.89 9.23 -8.50
N VAL A 229 10.24 8.97 -7.36
CA VAL A 229 9.02 8.13 -7.29
C VAL A 229 7.91 8.69 -8.20
N PHE A 230 7.89 10.01 -8.39
CA PHE A 230 6.87 10.70 -9.18
C PHE A 230 7.25 10.96 -10.64
N THR A 231 8.43 10.59 -11.15
CA THR A 231 8.81 10.96 -12.54
C THR A 231 7.85 10.41 -13.58
N ASP A 232 7.37 9.19 -13.37
CA ASP A 232 6.55 8.47 -14.34
C ASP A 232 5.09 8.93 -14.25
N GLU A 233 4.57 9.14 -13.03
CA GLU A 233 3.25 9.76 -12.82
C GLU A 233 3.19 11.20 -13.35
N ILE A 234 4.25 12.00 -13.16
CA ILE A 234 4.37 13.36 -13.70
C ILE A 234 4.40 13.33 -15.23
N GLY A 235 5.05 12.33 -15.84
CA GLY A 235 5.14 12.19 -17.30
C GLY A 235 3.78 12.09 -18.00
N GLY A 236 2.80 11.43 -17.37
CA GLY A 236 1.43 11.31 -17.89
C GLY A 236 0.52 12.53 -17.66
N LYS A 237 1.00 13.58 -17.00
CA LYS A 237 0.19 14.76 -16.61
C LYS A 237 0.38 15.97 -17.54
N SER A 238 -0.59 16.89 -17.49
CA SER A 238 -0.56 18.15 -18.24
C SER A 238 0.64 19.02 -17.86
N ASP A 239 1.13 19.84 -18.80
CA ASP A 239 2.32 20.69 -18.56
C ASP A 239 2.16 21.62 -17.34
N LEU A 240 0.93 22.06 -17.06
CA LEU A 240 0.59 22.85 -15.87
C LEU A 240 0.81 22.08 -14.56
N VAL A 241 0.39 20.80 -14.51
CA VAL A 241 0.59 19.93 -13.35
C VAL A 241 2.07 19.60 -13.19
N ARG A 242 2.78 19.32 -14.29
CA ARG A 242 4.24 19.10 -14.26
C ARG A 242 4.99 20.34 -13.76
N ALA A 243 4.60 21.54 -14.18
CA ALA A 243 5.16 22.80 -13.71
C ALA A 243 4.92 23.00 -12.20
N LYS A 244 3.69 22.79 -11.72
CA LYS A 244 3.35 22.91 -10.29
C LYS A 244 4.07 21.86 -9.43
N ALA A 245 4.16 20.61 -9.88
CA ALA A 245 4.92 19.55 -9.20
C ALA A 245 6.43 19.89 -9.12
N LYS A 246 7.00 20.47 -10.18
CA LYS A 246 8.37 21.00 -10.18
C LYS A 246 8.53 22.14 -9.16
N THR A 247 7.60 23.09 -9.09
CA THR A 247 7.63 24.16 -8.08
C THR A 247 7.54 23.62 -6.65
N ILE A 248 6.68 22.62 -6.38
CA ILE A 248 6.59 21.94 -5.08
C ILE A 248 7.96 21.35 -4.69
N ARG A 249 8.59 20.62 -5.63
CA ARG A 249 9.92 20.04 -5.43
C ARG A 249 10.98 21.10 -5.13
N GLU A 250 11.07 22.15 -5.95
CA GLU A 250 12.10 23.18 -5.80
C GLU A 250 11.96 23.90 -4.46
N ARG A 251 10.74 24.28 -4.07
CA ARG A 251 10.49 24.97 -2.80
C ARG A 251 10.70 24.09 -1.57
N LEU A 252 10.32 22.82 -1.60
CA LEU A 252 10.60 21.91 -0.48
C LEU A 252 12.10 21.54 -0.39
N GLN A 253 12.84 21.60 -1.50
CA GLN A 253 14.30 21.43 -1.48
C GLN A 253 15.02 22.59 -0.74
N GLU A 254 14.47 23.81 -0.80
CA GLU A 254 14.98 24.98 -0.04
C GLU A 254 14.84 24.78 1.49
N CYS A 255 13.99 23.86 1.93
CA CYS A 255 13.81 23.46 3.34
C CYS A 255 14.72 22.31 3.79
N CYS A 256 15.57 21.77 2.91
CA CYS A 256 16.46 20.65 3.22
C CYS A 256 17.90 21.13 3.52
N GLY A 257 18.66 20.34 4.28
CA GLY A 257 20.03 20.67 4.71
C GLY A 257 20.15 20.95 6.21
N ASP A 258 21.38 20.97 6.74
CA ASP A 258 21.66 21.29 8.15
C ASP A 258 21.38 22.77 8.50
N ALA A 259 21.33 23.63 7.49
CA ALA A 259 20.94 25.03 7.58
C ALA A 259 19.95 25.35 6.44
N PRO A 260 18.65 25.04 6.60
CA PRO A 260 17.66 25.24 5.55
C PRO A 260 17.45 26.73 5.26
N ALA A 261 17.28 27.09 3.99
CA ALA A 261 17.14 28.47 3.56
C ALA A 261 15.75 29.06 3.90
N LYS A 262 14.75 28.20 4.13
CA LYS A 262 13.37 28.58 4.49
C LYS A 262 12.74 27.59 5.46
N GLY A 263 11.75 28.07 6.22
CA GLY A 263 10.91 27.24 7.07
C GLY A 263 9.87 26.43 6.29
N THR A 264 9.65 25.18 6.69
CA THR A 264 8.64 24.28 6.10
C THR A 264 7.21 24.82 6.19
N VAL A 265 6.89 25.62 7.21
CA VAL A 265 5.56 26.24 7.40
C VAL A 265 5.28 27.31 6.33
N GLU A 266 6.23 28.20 6.09
CA GLU A 266 6.09 29.29 5.10
C GLU A 266 6.00 28.73 3.66
N VAL A 267 6.85 27.74 3.35
CA VAL A 267 6.80 27.02 2.08
C VAL A 267 5.49 26.23 1.94
N GLY A 268 4.98 25.64 3.02
CA GLY A 268 3.68 24.96 3.02
C GLY A 268 2.53 25.88 2.62
N ARG A 269 2.44 27.08 3.23
CA ARG A 269 1.44 28.11 2.89
C ARG A 269 1.52 28.52 1.41
N TYR A 270 2.73 28.82 0.92
CA TYR A 270 2.90 29.18 -0.48
C TYR A 270 2.44 28.05 -1.42
N LEU A 271 2.76 26.80 -1.10
CA LEU A 271 2.40 25.65 -1.92
C LEU A 271 0.90 25.31 -1.85
N ALA A 272 0.19 25.59 -0.75
CA ALA A 272 -1.28 25.53 -0.71
C ALA A 272 -1.90 26.44 -1.79
N GLY A 273 -1.44 27.69 -1.88
CA GLY A 273 -1.85 28.63 -2.93
C GLY A 273 -1.47 28.18 -4.35
N VAL A 274 -0.30 27.55 -4.53
CA VAL A 274 0.12 27.00 -5.84
C VAL A 274 -0.75 25.82 -6.27
N ILE A 275 -1.19 24.97 -5.34
CA ILE A 275 -2.06 23.81 -5.61
C ILE A 275 -3.54 24.23 -5.74
N GLY A 276 -3.95 25.28 -5.03
CA GLY A 276 -5.34 25.75 -4.99
C GLY A 276 -6.21 24.92 -4.04
N VAL A 277 -5.69 24.64 -2.84
CA VAL A 277 -6.31 23.94 -1.71
C VAL A 277 -6.13 24.76 -0.43
N ASP A 278 -6.91 24.50 0.61
CA ASP A 278 -6.74 25.14 1.92
C ASP A 278 -5.43 24.69 2.61
N GLU A 279 -4.83 25.55 3.45
CA GLU A 279 -3.63 25.17 4.23
C GLU A 279 -3.87 23.91 5.06
N ARG A 280 -5.10 23.70 5.57
CA ARG A 280 -5.48 22.52 6.36
C ARG A 280 -5.42 21.21 5.58
N GLU A 281 -5.66 21.23 4.27
CA GLU A 281 -5.57 20.03 3.43
C GLU A 281 -4.11 19.53 3.29
N LEU A 282 -3.13 20.39 3.58
CA LEU A 282 -1.69 20.11 3.58
C LEU A 282 -1.11 19.82 4.99
N VAL A 283 -1.94 19.89 6.02
CA VAL A 283 -1.58 19.62 7.43
C VAL A 283 -2.35 18.39 7.91
N ASP A 284 -1.83 17.24 7.47
CA ASP A 284 -1.75 16.04 8.32
C ASP A 284 -0.32 15.99 8.91
#